data_AF-A0A9X0I9F6-F1
#
_entry.id   AF-A0A9X0I9F6-F1
#
_cell.length_a   1.000
_cell.length_b   1.000
_cell.length_c   1.000
_cell.angle_alpha   90.00
_cell.angle_beta   90.00
_cell.angle_gamma   90.00
#
_symmetry.space_group_name_H-M   'P 1'
#
loop_
_entity.id
_entity.type
_entity.pdbx_description
1 polymer ?
#
loop_
_entity_poly.entity_id
_entity_poly.type
_entity_poly.pdbx_seq_one_letter_code
_entity_poly.pdbx_strand_id
1 'polypeptide(L)'
;MPQPLLVPAKGDAFDFNLHVVYLWTATNMTFDGLRLRAEALLPWAMGIVRERAVDLAREHEPHRSHDLERALNDLLMHQRWPQEAHLPQFTVRLRVSPDERVREWLRPYWEQRIALECEHELEKIRTRQADDLTRRWAAVLQNLQDEPVTAYAARLTGAEFAEVFQRYVTERRDIVPKLVELLREAVKGHGDLGLGPSEYTQAWDIALRTYERQQGLTRQSM
;
A
#
# COMPACT_ATOMS: atom_id res chain seq x y z
N MET A 1 -5.48 -8.02 -30.88
CA MET A 1 -4.28 -8.28 -30.06
C MET A 1 -3.56 -9.48 -30.66
N PRO A 2 -2.22 -9.50 -30.74
CA PRO A 2 -1.49 -10.70 -31.16
C PRO A 2 -1.84 -11.86 -30.23
N GLN A 3 -2.02 -13.06 -30.79
CA GLN A 3 -2.37 -14.25 -30.04
C GLN A 3 -1.21 -14.63 -29.10
N PRO A 4 -1.46 -14.90 -27.81
CA PRO A 4 -0.40 -15.27 -26.88
C PRO A 4 0.22 -16.60 -27.30
N LEU A 5 1.53 -16.69 -27.11
CA LEU A 5 2.29 -17.92 -27.23
C LEU A 5 2.07 -18.74 -25.96
N LEU A 6 1.51 -19.95 -26.11
CA LEU A 6 1.36 -20.89 -25.01
C LEU A 6 2.65 -21.70 -24.83
N VAL A 7 3.17 -21.73 -23.61
CA VAL A 7 4.30 -22.57 -23.21
C VAL A 7 3.97 -23.32 -21.93
N PRO A 8 4.31 -24.62 -21.84
CA PRO A 8 3.99 -25.42 -20.67
C PRO A 8 4.82 -24.97 -19.47
N ALA A 9 4.16 -24.81 -18.33
CA ALA A 9 4.80 -24.56 -17.05
C ALA A 9 5.41 -25.86 -16.48
N LYS A 10 6.15 -25.75 -15.38
CA LYS A 10 6.68 -26.90 -14.66
C LYS A 10 5.59 -27.94 -14.35
N GLY A 11 5.84 -29.17 -14.79
CA GLY A 11 4.92 -30.30 -14.62
C GLY A 11 3.85 -30.43 -15.71
N ASP A 12 3.90 -29.61 -16.77
CA ASP A 12 3.09 -29.69 -18.00
C ASP A 12 1.55 -29.69 -17.78
N ALA A 13 1.08 -29.37 -16.57
CA ALA A 13 -0.34 -29.36 -16.21
C ALA A 13 -1.05 -28.01 -16.48
N PHE A 14 -0.26 -26.94 -16.61
CA PHE A 14 -0.73 -25.57 -16.84
C PHE A 14 0.18 -24.88 -17.86
N ASP A 15 -0.36 -23.90 -18.58
CA ASP A 15 0.39 -23.13 -19.56
C ASP A 15 0.60 -21.68 -19.11
N PHE A 16 1.73 -21.10 -19.49
CA PHE A 16 1.95 -19.66 -19.45
C PHE A 16 1.52 -19.04 -20.78
N ASN A 17 0.85 -17.88 -20.67
CA ASN A 17 0.48 -17.03 -21.78
C ASN A 17 1.58 -15.98 -22.00
N LEU A 18 2.34 -16.11 -23.08
CA LEU A 18 3.41 -15.16 -23.44
C LEU A 18 2.90 -14.16 -24.48
N HIS A 19 2.94 -12.89 -24.12
CA HIS A 19 2.68 -11.77 -25.03
C HIS A 19 4.02 -11.19 -25.48
N VAL A 20 4.36 -11.43 -26.74
CA VAL A 20 5.64 -11.04 -27.31
C VAL A 20 5.51 -9.77 -28.14
N VAL A 21 6.40 -8.82 -27.91
CA VAL A 21 6.56 -7.61 -28.72
C VAL A 21 7.95 -7.60 -29.35
N TYR A 22 7.98 -7.56 -30.68
CA TYR A 22 9.20 -7.48 -31.46
C TYR A 22 9.45 -6.03 -31.88
N LEU A 23 10.62 -5.49 -31.55
CA LEU A 23 11.03 -4.15 -31.94
C LEU A 23 12.12 -4.27 -33.00
N TRP A 24 11.79 -3.89 -34.24
CA TRP A 24 12.70 -3.96 -35.38
C TRP A 24 13.41 -2.62 -35.62
N THR A 25 14.71 -2.67 -35.88
CA THR A 25 15.55 -1.51 -36.18
C THR A 25 16.46 -1.80 -37.38
N ALA A 26 16.71 -0.79 -38.21
CA ALA A 26 17.64 -0.86 -39.33
C ALA A 26 18.30 0.50 -39.56
N THR A 27 19.58 0.50 -39.97
CA THR A 27 20.37 1.73 -40.11
C THR A 27 20.36 2.26 -41.55
N ASN A 28 20.31 1.39 -42.57
CA ASN A 28 20.44 1.75 -43.99
C ASN A 28 19.30 1.17 -44.84
N MET A 29 18.05 1.34 -44.41
CA MET A 29 16.90 0.77 -45.11
C MET A 29 15.71 1.73 -45.07
N THR A 30 14.92 1.75 -46.15
CA THR A 30 13.63 2.43 -46.15
C THR A 30 12.64 1.71 -45.24
N PHE A 31 11.65 2.44 -44.73
CA PHE A 31 10.63 1.87 -43.85
C PHE A 31 9.88 0.70 -44.50
N ASP A 32 9.51 0.80 -45.77
CA ASP A 32 8.82 -0.28 -46.49
C ASP A 32 9.71 -1.52 -46.67
N GLY A 33 10.99 -1.31 -46.93
CA GLY A 33 11.98 -2.40 -46.99
C GLY A 33 12.16 -3.09 -45.64
N LEU A 34 12.19 -2.31 -44.55
CA LEU A 34 12.25 -2.82 -43.19
C LEU A 34 11.01 -3.65 -42.87
N ARG A 35 9.81 -3.13 -43.18
CA ARG A 35 8.54 -3.82 -42.92
C ARG A 35 8.48 -5.18 -43.64
N LEU A 36 8.77 -5.20 -44.94
CA LEU A 36 8.71 -6.43 -45.74
C LEU A 36 9.70 -7.49 -45.23
N ARG A 37 10.93 -7.07 -44.87
CA ARG A 37 11.93 -8.00 -44.31
C ARG A 37 11.59 -8.44 -42.89
N ALA A 38 11.05 -7.56 -42.06
CA ALA A 38 10.59 -7.89 -40.72
C ALA A 38 9.47 -8.93 -40.77
N GLU A 39 8.50 -8.78 -41.68
CA GLU A 39 7.42 -9.77 -41.90
C GLU A 39 7.99 -11.13 -42.34
N ALA A 40 8.97 -11.15 -43.23
CA ALA A 40 9.64 -12.38 -43.67
C ALA A 40 10.44 -13.08 -42.55
N LEU A 41 11.06 -12.30 -41.65
CA LEU A 41 11.86 -12.82 -40.54
C LEU A 41 11.03 -13.12 -39.28
N LEU A 42 9.77 -12.69 -39.22
CA LEU A 42 8.91 -12.85 -38.05
C LEU A 42 8.71 -14.33 -37.65
N PRO A 43 8.48 -15.29 -38.56
CA PRO A 43 8.38 -16.71 -38.19
C PRO A 43 9.67 -17.24 -37.54
N TRP A 44 10.83 -16.82 -38.04
CA TRP A 44 12.13 -17.19 -37.47
C TRP A 44 12.34 -16.57 -36.09
N ALA A 45 12.01 -15.28 -35.92
CA ALA A 45 12.05 -14.60 -34.64
C ALA A 45 11.13 -15.25 -33.59
N MET A 46 9.91 -15.65 -34.00
CA MET A 46 8.99 -16.41 -33.14
C MET A 46 9.54 -17.78 -32.74
N GLY A 47 10.22 -18.47 -33.65
CA GLY A 47 10.87 -19.75 -33.36
C GLY A 47 11.91 -19.64 -32.26
N ILE A 48 12.80 -18.64 -32.36
CA ILE A 48 13.85 -18.38 -31.35
C ILE A 48 13.23 -18.11 -29.98
N VAL A 49 12.24 -17.20 -29.92
CA VAL A 49 11.60 -16.85 -28.65
C VAL A 49 10.89 -18.05 -28.05
N ARG A 50 10.19 -18.86 -28.87
CA ARG A 50 9.50 -20.06 -28.41
C ARG A 50 10.47 -21.07 -27.82
N GLU A 51 11.56 -21.38 -28.50
CA GLU A 51 12.56 -22.35 -28.03
C GLU A 51 13.11 -21.95 -26.66
N ARG A 52 13.56 -20.69 -26.54
CA ARG A 52 14.08 -20.14 -25.27
C ARG A 52 13.03 -20.10 -24.16
N ALA A 53 11.79 -19.80 -24.52
CA ALA A 53 10.69 -19.74 -23.57
C ALA A 53 10.29 -21.11 -23.02
N VAL A 54 10.27 -22.16 -23.85
CA VAL A 54 9.87 -23.51 -23.42
C VAL A 54 10.85 -24.08 -22.41
N ASP A 55 12.15 -23.91 -22.64
CA ASP A 55 13.18 -24.42 -21.71
C ASP A 55 13.06 -23.79 -20.34
N LEU A 56 12.96 -22.44 -20.29
CA LEU A 56 12.82 -21.73 -19.03
C LEU A 56 11.46 -21.97 -18.37
N ALA A 57 10.37 -22.03 -19.13
CA ALA A 57 9.02 -22.20 -18.57
C ALA A 57 8.88 -23.48 -17.73
N ARG A 58 9.60 -24.55 -18.09
CA ARG A 58 9.60 -25.82 -17.36
C ARG A 58 10.32 -25.77 -16.01
N GLU A 59 11.16 -24.77 -15.77
CA GLU A 59 11.85 -24.58 -14.49
C GLU A 59 10.96 -23.83 -13.48
N HIS A 60 9.98 -23.07 -13.97
CA HIS A 60 9.15 -22.18 -13.16
C HIS A 60 7.78 -22.77 -12.83
N GLU A 61 7.35 -22.57 -11.57
CA GLU A 61 6.04 -23.02 -11.09
C GLU A 61 4.90 -22.19 -11.71
N PRO A 62 3.72 -22.78 -11.99
CA PRO A 62 2.61 -22.10 -12.69
C PRO A 62 2.15 -20.77 -12.06
N HIS A 63 2.30 -20.63 -10.74
CA HIS A 63 1.92 -19.42 -10.00
C HIS A 63 3.01 -18.33 -9.99
N ARG A 64 4.21 -18.62 -10.51
CA ARG A 64 5.39 -17.74 -10.53
C ARG A 64 5.65 -17.15 -11.92
N SER A 65 4.59 -16.71 -12.60
CA SER A 65 4.70 -16.11 -13.94
C SER A 65 5.61 -14.88 -14.00
N HIS A 66 5.67 -14.11 -12.91
CA HIS A 66 6.53 -12.92 -12.81
C HIS A 66 8.02 -13.27 -12.80
N ASP A 67 8.38 -14.39 -12.18
CA ASP A 67 9.78 -14.83 -12.13
C ASP A 67 10.24 -15.31 -13.51
N LEU A 68 9.37 -16.02 -14.24
CA LEU A 68 9.61 -16.38 -15.64
C LEU A 68 9.70 -15.14 -16.55
N GLU A 69 8.82 -14.15 -16.36
CA GLU A 69 8.88 -12.88 -17.11
C GLU A 69 10.22 -12.17 -16.94
N ARG A 70 10.70 -12.09 -15.69
CA ARG A 70 12.00 -11.48 -15.38
C ARG A 70 13.13 -12.27 -16.04
N ALA A 71 13.17 -13.59 -15.84
CA ALA A 71 14.23 -14.43 -16.41
C ALA A 71 14.29 -14.33 -17.94
N LEU A 72 13.14 -14.34 -18.62
CA LEU A 72 13.07 -14.22 -20.08
C LEU A 72 13.47 -12.82 -20.57
N ASN A 73 13.00 -11.76 -19.92
CA ASN A 73 13.40 -10.42 -20.30
C ASN A 73 14.89 -10.19 -20.05
N ASP A 74 15.45 -10.64 -18.92
CA ASP A 74 16.88 -10.50 -18.62
C ASP A 74 17.74 -11.26 -19.65
N LEU A 75 17.31 -12.47 -20.04
CA LEU A 75 18.00 -13.26 -21.07
C LEU A 75 17.94 -12.58 -22.45
N LEU A 76 16.80 -12.02 -22.84
CA LEU A 76 16.60 -11.47 -24.20
C LEU A 76 16.99 -10.00 -24.34
N MET A 77 17.00 -9.21 -23.27
CA MET A 77 17.20 -7.75 -23.32
C MET A 77 18.57 -7.34 -23.90
N HIS A 78 19.59 -8.18 -23.70
CA HIS A 78 20.94 -7.91 -24.20
C HIS A 78 21.21 -8.49 -25.59
N GLN A 79 20.27 -9.22 -26.15
CA GLN A 79 20.46 -9.93 -27.40
C GLN A 79 19.79 -9.17 -28.56
N ARG A 80 20.52 -9.09 -29.68
CA ARG A 80 20.04 -8.53 -30.94
C ARG A 80 20.20 -9.56 -32.03
N TRP A 81 19.13 -9.78 -32.79
CA TRP A 81 19.11 -10.74 -33.88
C TRP A 81 18.54 -10.12 -35.14
N PRO A 82 19.00 -10.52 -36.34
CA PRO A 82 20.23 -11.23 -36.61
C PRO A 82 21.45 -10.37 -36.24
N GLN A 83 22.62 -10.99 -36.01
CA GLN A 83 23.86 -10.24 -35.75
C GLN A 83 24.49 -9.64 -37.03
N GLU A 84 23.91 -9.94 -38.18
CA GLU A 84 24.38 -9.49 -39.49
C GLU A 84 24.01 -8.02 -39.74
N ALA A 85 25.02 -7.19 -40.03
CA ALA A 85 24.84 -5.74 -40.19
C ALA A 85 23.97 -5.33 -41.39
N HIS A 86 23.71 -6.24 -42.34
CA HIS A 86 22.92 -5.99 -43.55
C HIS A 86 21.44 -6.41 -43.40
N LEU A 87 21.09 -7.05 -42.28
CA LEU A 87 19.72 -7.45 -41.95
C LEU A 87 19.11 -6.53 -40.90
N PRO A 88 17.78 -6.36 -40.89
CA PRO A 88 17.11 -5.62 -39.84
C PRO A 88 17.27 -6.37 -38.51
N GLN A 89 17.72 -5.66 -37.48
CA GLN A 89 17.88 -6.21 -36.15
C GLN A 89 16.55 -6.13 -35.40
N PHE A 90 16.29 -7.07 -34.51
CA PHE A 90 15.18 -7.02 -33.58
C PHE A 90 15.65 -7.24 -32.16
N THR A 91 14.92 -6.61 -31.24
CA THR A 91 14.91 -6.92 -29.82
C THR A 91 13.53 -7.39 -29.42
N VAL A 92 13.45 -8.13 -28.32
CA VAL A 92 12.21 -8.74 -27.84
C VAL A 92 11.90 -8.20 -26.47
N ARG A 93 10.63 -7.86 -26.24
CA ARG A 93 10.06 -7.67 -24.90
C ARG A 93 8.91 -8.62 -24.71
N LEU A 94 8.88 -9.23 -23.53
CA LEU A 94 7.90 -10.25 -23.18
C LEU A 94 7.09 -9.81 -21.97
N ARG A 95 5.81 -10.16 -21.99
CA ARG A 95 4.95 -10.17 -20.81
C ARG A 95 4.42 -11.58 -20.61
N VAL A 96 4.54 -12.11 -19.41
CA VAL A 96 4.11 -13.47 -19.08
C VAL A 96 2.93 -13.41 -18.13
N SER A 97 1.88 -14.12 -18.49
CA SER A 97 0.68 -14.26 -17.69
C SER A 97 0.49 -15.73 -17.32
N PRO A 98 0.09 -16.05 -16.08
CA PRO A 98 -0.26 -17.41 -15.73
C PRO A 98 -1.55 -17.81 -16.47
N ASP A 99 -1.80 -19.12 -16.52
CA ASP A 99 -3.09 -19.67 -16.91
C ASP A 99 -4.23 -18.98 -16.15
N GLU A 100 -5.37 -18.78 -16.81
CA GLU A 100 -6.55 -18.16 -16.19
C GLU A 100 -7.02 -18.98 -14.98
N ARG A 101 -6.91 -20.31 -15.03
CA ARG A 101 -7.27 -21.18 -13.89
C ARG A 101 -6.42 -20.92 -12.66
N VAL A 102 -5.11 -20.73 -12.87
CA VAL A 102 -4.17 -20.40 -11.80
C VAL A 102 -4.46 -19.01 -11.25
N ARG A 103 -4.79 -18.06 -12.13
CA ARG A 103 -5.16 -16.69 -11.74
C ARG A 103 -6.42 -16.64 -10.90
N GLU A 104 -7.46 -17.37 -11.30
CA GLU A 104 -8.70 -17.49 -10.54
C GLU A 104 -8.46 -18.09 -9.15
N TRP A 105 -7.61 -19.12 -9.06
CA TRP A 105 -7.27 -19.75 -7.79
C TRP A 105 -6.43 -18.84 -6.87
N LEU A 106 -5.50 -18.05 -7.43
CA LEU A 106 -4.67 -17.12 -6.66
C LEU A 106 -5.38 -15.82 -6.26
N ARG A 107 -6.44 -15.44 -6.98
CA ARG A 107 -7.20 -14.21 -6.74
C ARG A 107 -7.63 -14.03 -5.27
N PRO A 108 -8.31 -14.98 -4.61
CA PRO A 108 -8.75 -14.81 -3.23
C PRO A 108 -7.58 -14.64 -2.25
N TYR A 109 -6.47 -15.33 -2.50
CA TYR A 109 -5.26 -15.18 -1.68
C TYR A 109 -4.69 -13.75 -1.77
N TRP A 110 -4.59 -13.20 -2.99
CA TRP A 110 -4.10 -11.84 -3.17
C TRP A 110 -5.05 -10.79 -2.60
N GLU A 111 -6.36 -10.98 -2.75
CA GLU A 111 -7.38 -10.11 -2.16
C GLU A 111 -7.25 -10.05 -0.63
N GLN A 112 -7.11 -11.20 0.03
CA GLN A 112 -6.88 -11.27 1.48
C GLN A 112 -5.60 -10.57 1.90
N ARG A 113 -4.51 -10.78 1.15
CA ARG A 113 -3.22 -10.14 1.45
C ARG A 113 -3.29 -8.61 1.32
N ILE A 114 -3.93 -8.11 0.26
CA ILE A 114 -4.12 -6.67 0.05
C ILE A 114 -4.96 -6.08 1.17
N ALA A 115 -6.05 -6.75 1.58
CA ALA A 115 -6.89 -6.30 2.68
C ALA A 115 -6.09 -6.14 3.98
N LEU A 116 -5.28 -7.15 4.34
CA LEU A 116 -4.41 -7.10 5.53
C LEU A 116 -3.39 -5.96 5.46
N GLU A 117 -2.78 -5.73 4.30
CA GLU A 117 -1.83 -4.63 4.12
C GLU A 117 -2.52 -3.27 4.26
N CYS A 118 -3.71 -3.11 3.68
CA CYS A 118 -4.51 -1.89 3.81
C CYS A 118 -4.94 -1.65 5.27
N GLU A 119 -5.37 -2.69 6.00
CA GLU A 119 -5.72 -2.60 7.42
C GLU A 119 -4.53 -2.12 8.26
N HIS A 120 -3.36 -2.72 8.06
CA HIS A 120 -2.13 -2.31 8.75
C HIS A 120 -1.74 -0.85 8.47
N GLU A 121 -1.82 -0.41 7.21
CA GLU A 121 -1.54 0.98 6.86
C GLU A 121 -2.56 1.95 7.48
N LEU A 122 -3.85 1.57 7.56
CA LEU A 122 -4.87 2.35 8.24
C LEU A 122 -4.57 2.46 9.75
N GLU A 123 -4.14 1.38 10.39
CA GLU A 123 -3.73 1.41 11.80
C GLU A 123 -2.54 2.34 12.03
N LYS A 124 -1.51 2.30 11.18
CA LYS A 124 -0.37 3.23 11.27
C LYS A 124 -0.82 4.69 11.18
N ILE A 125 -1.73 5.01 10.26
CA ILE A 125 -2.26 6.37 10.11
C ILE A 125 -2.99 6.79 11.39
N ARG A 126 -3.85 5.92 11.94
CA ARG A 126 -4.60 6.19 13.17
C ARG A 126 -3.67 6.44 14.36
N THR A 127 -2.62 5.63 14.53
CA THR A 127 -1.63 5.82 15.60
C THR A 127 -0.92 7.16 15.47
N ARG A 128 -0.46 7.53 14.26
CA ARG A 128 0.17 8.84 14.03
C ARG A 128 -0.77 10.01 14.36
N GLN A 129 -2.04 9.89 13.98
CA GLN A 129 -3.05 10.91 14.29
C GLN A 129 -3.29 11.05 15.79
N ALA A 130 -3.35 9.93 16.53
CA ALA A 130 -3.48 9.93 17.98
C ALA A 130 -2.26 10.57 18.67
N ASP A 131 -1.05 10.27 18.20
CA ASP A 131 0.20 10.86 18.69
C ASP A 131 0.23 12.37 18.45
N ASP A 132 -0.12 12.82 17.25
CA ASP A 132 -0.16 14.24 16.89
C ASP A 132 -1.17 15.00 17.75
N LEU A 133 -2.36 14.43 17.96
CA LEU A 133 -3.38 15.00 18.82
C LEU A 133 -2.87 15.11 20.27
N THR A 134 -2.25 14.04 20.78
CA THR A 134 -1.69 14.00 22.14
C THR A 134 -0.59 15.06 22.32
N ARG A 135 0.30 15.23 21.34
CA ARG A 135 1.34 16.26 21.38
C ARG A 135 0.74 17.67 21.36
N ARG A 136 -0.27 17.92 20.53
CA ARG A 136 -0.96 19.23 20.49
C ARG A 136 -1.61 19.55 21.83
N TRP A 137 -2.31 18.60 22.43
CA TRP A 137 -2.92 18.78 23.75
C TRP A 137 -1.87 19.01 24.84
N ALA A 138 -0.76 18.26 24.83
CA ALA A 138 0.34 18.47 25.76
C ALA A 138 0.94 19.88 25.63
N ALA A 139 1.15 20.37 24.40
CA ALA A 139 1.66 21.71 24.14
C ALA A 139 0.67 22.79 24.59
N VAL A 140 -0.63 22.62 24.31
CA VAL A 140 -1.66 23.54 24.81
C VAL A 140 -1.64 23.59 26.34
N LEU A 141 -1.64 22.44 27.02
CA LEU A 141 -1.62 22.40 28.49
C LEU A 141 -0.33 22.99 29.09
N GLN A 142 0.83 22.82 28.45
CA GLN A 142 2.09 23.43 28.87
C GLN A 142 2.06 24.95 28.71
N ASN A 143 1.63 25.46 27.55
CA ASN A 143 1.50 26.91 27.33
C ASN A 143 0.52 27.56 28.32
N LEU A 144 -0.52 26.83 28.72
CA LEU A 144 -1.48 27.27 29.73
C LEU A 144 -0.93 27.27 31.17
N GLN A 145 0.12 26.50 31.45
CA GLN A 145 0.83 26.51 32.74
C GLN A 145 1.89 27.61 32.80
N ASP A 146 2.60 27.85 31.69
CA ASP A 146 3.73 28.78 31.62
C ASP A 146 3.29 30.25 31.44
N GLU A 147 2.14 30.49 30.83
CA GLU A 147 1.58 31.83 30.64
C GLU A 147 0.22 31.95 31.35
N PRO A 148 0.09 32.75 32.44
CA PRO A 148 -1.20 33.05 33.07
C PRO A 148 -2.04 34.03 32.21
N VAL A 149 -1.94 33.95 30.88
CA VAL A 149 -2.67 34.76 29.90
C VAL A 149 -3.91 34.00 29.38
N THR A 150 -4.34 32.97 30.12
CA THR A 150 -5.53 32.14 29.82
C THR A 150 -6.86 32.85 30.04
N ALA A 151 -6.87 34.11 30.49
CA ALA A 151 -8.09 34.92 30.51
C ALA A 151 -8.45 35.46 29.11
N TYR A 152 -7.48 35.59 28.18
CA TYR A 152 -7.68 36.26 26.90
C TYR A 152 -8.03 35.30 25.76
N ALA A 153 -7.49 34.07 25.74
CA ALA A 153 -7.76 33.08 24.69
C ALA A 153 -9.16 32.44 24.80
N ALA A 154 -9.70 32.30 26.02
CA ALA A 154 -11.06 31.82 26.25
C ALA A 154 -12.14 32.76 25.71
N ARG A 155 -11.81 34.06 25.50
CA ARG A 155 -12.72 35.04 24.89
C ARG A 155 -12.85 34.90 23.37
N LEU A 156 -11.96 34.16 22.70
CA LEU A 156 -11.97 33.99 21.25
C LEU A 156 -12.81 32.80 20.76
N THR A 157 -13.30 31.94 21.66
CA THR A 157 -14.18 30.82 21.31
C THR A 157 -15.29 30.64 22.35
N GLY A 158 -16.33 31.47 22.25
CA GLY A 158 -17.63 31.27 22.92
C GLY A 158 -17.67 31.49 24.44
N ALA A 159 -18.65 32.28 24.90
CA ALA A 159 -18.79 32.67 26.31
C ALA A 159 -19.01 31.47 27.27
N GLU A 160 -19.61 30.37 26.80
CA GLU A 160 -19.85 29.16 27.61
C GLU A 160 -18.56 28.37 27.91
N PHE A 161 -17.56 28.43 27.03
CA PHE A 161 -16.28 27.74 27.25
C PHE A 161 -15.44 28.45 28.31
N ALA A 162 -15.46 29.79 28.34
CA ALA A 162 -14.69 30.59 29.29
C ALA A 162 -15.17 30.40 30.74
N GLU A 163 -16.48 30.25 30.95
CA GLU A 163 -17.08 30.12 32.28
C GLU A 163 -16.87 28.71 32.86
N VAL A 164 -17.03 27.67 32.03
CA VAL A 164 -16.70 26.29 32.39
C VAL A 164 -15.20 26.16 32.66
N PHE A 165 -14.36 26.79 31.84
CA PHE A 165 -12.89 26.74 31.98
C PHE A 165 -12.40 27.49 33.23
N GLN A 166 -12.97 28.64 33.59
CA GLN A 166 -12.66 29.34 34.86
C GLN A 166 -13.00 28.50 36.09
N ARG A 167 -14.16 27.83 36.08
CA ARG A 167 -14.56 26.90 37.15
C ARG A 167 -13.62 25.69 37.22
N TYR A 168 -13.20 25.17 36.06
CA TYR A 168 -12.27 24.04 35.91
C TYR A 168 -10.84 24.36 36.36
N VAL A 169 -10.32 25.56 36.06
CA VAL A 169 -8.98 26.02 36.47
C VAL A 169 -8.90 26.21 37.98
N THR A 170 -9.97 26.70 38.59
CA THR A 170 -10.03 26.97 40.04
C THR A 170 -10.13 25.66 40.85
N GLU A 171 -10.83 24.65 40.35
CA GLU A 171 -10.95 23.33 41.00
C GLU A 171 -9.72 22.40 40.75
N ARG A 172 -8.93 22.61 39.68
CA ARG A 172 -7.90 21.65 39.24
C ARG A 172 -6.43 22.05 39.40
N ARG A 173 -6.08 23.10 40.15
CA ARG A 173 -4.66 23.46 40.35
C ARG A 173 -3.82 22.29 40.90
N ASP A 174 -4.45 21.33 41.59
CA ASP A 174 -3.83 20.09 42.08
C ASP A 174 -4.11 18.83 41.20
N ILE A 175 -5.04 18.89 40.25
CA ILE A 175 -5.52 17.71 39.47
C ILE A 175 -4.80 17.59 38.13
N VAL A 176 -4.35 18.71 37.53
CA VAL A 176 -3.67 18.73 36.23
C VAL A 176 -2.37 17.91 36.22
N PRO A 177 -1.46 18.03 37.22
CA PRO A 177 -0.26 17.20 37.26
C PRO A 177 -0.61 15.70 37.35
N LYS A 178 -1.62 15.38 38.15
CA LYS A 178 -2.08 14.01 38.40
C LYS A 178 -2.73 13.37 37.17
N LEU A 179 -3.43 14.16 36.35
CA LEU A 179 -4.02 13.70 35.09
C LEU A 179 -2.97 13.48 34.00
N VAL A 180 -1.94 14.33 33.93
CA VAL A 180 -0.81 14.14 33.01
C VAL A 180 -0.03 12.87 33.36
N GLU A 181 0.15 12.60 34.65
CA GLU A 181 0.78 11.37 35.14
C GLU A 181 -0.09 10.14 34.84
N LEU A 182 -1.41 10.24 35.01
CA LEU A 182 -2.36 9.16 34.68
C LEU A 182 -2.43 8.89 33.17
N LEU A 183 -2.32 9.92 32.32
CA LEU A 183 -2.22 9.76 30.87
C LEU A 183 -0.89 9.12 30.44
N ARG A 184 0.22 9.46 31.11
CA ARG A 184 1.51 8.80 30.87
C ARG A 184 1.52 7.35 31.33
N GLU A 185 0.94 7.06 32.48
CA GLU A 185 0.83 5.69 33.02
C GLU A 185 -0.15 4.83 32.22
N ALA A 186 -1.25 5.40 31.72
CA ALA A 186 -2.14 4.70 30.81
C ALA A 186 -1.43 4.36 29.48
N VAL A 187 -0.67 5.30 28.91
CA VAL A 187 0.13 5.07 27.69
C VAL A 187 1.25 4.05 27.92
N LYS A 188 1.88 4.02 29.10
CA LYS A 188 2.92 3.04 29.46
C LYS A 188 2.37 1.65 29.78
N GLY A 189 1.34 1.57 30.62
CA GLY A 189 0.75 0.30 31.07
C GLY A 189 -0.02 -0.46 29.99
N HIS A 190 -0.45 0.23 28.91
CA HIS A 190 -1.16 -0.41 27.79
C HIS A 190 -0.22 -1.01 26.72
N GLY A 191 1.09 -0.77 26.81
CA GLY A 191 2.09 -1.52 26.03
C GLY A 191 2.12 -3.01 26.39
N ASP A 192 1.67 -3.37 27.59
CA ASP A 192 1.74 -4.73 28.13
C ASP A 192 0.42 -5.54 28.03
N LEU A 193 -0.70 -4.92 27.63
CA LEU A 193 -2.04 -5.55 27.72
C LEU A 193 -2.69 -5.98 26.39
N GLY A 194 -2.09 -5.71 25.23
CA GLY A 194 -2.51 -6.31 23.95
C GLY A 194 -3.96 -6.05 23.49
N LEU A 195 -4.61 -4.99 23.96
CA LEU A 195 -5.97 -4.61 23.56
C LEU A 195 -5.95 -3.77 22.27
N GLY A 196 -6.95 -3.98 21.42
CA GLY A 196 -7.00 -3.40 20.07
C GLY A 196 -7.44 -1.93 20.03
N PRO A 197 -7.08 -1.15 18.98
CA PRO A 197 -7.42 0.27 18.85
C PRO A 197 -8.92 0.60 18.88
N SER A 198 -9.80 -0.36 18.58
CA SER A 198 -11.26 -0.21 18.65
C SER A 198 -11.79 -0.21 20.10
N GLU A 199 -11.16 -0.98 20.98
CA GLU A 199 -11.50 -1.06 22.40
C GLU A 199 -11.04 0.21 23.13
N TYR A 200 -9.96 0.83 22.64
CA TYR A 200 -9.48 2.15 23.08
C TYR A 200 -10.56 3.22 22.88
N THR A 201 -11.11 3.36 21.66
CA THR A 201 -12.16 4.36 21.39
C THR A 201 -13.44 4.09 22.18
N GLN A 202 -13.83 2.82 22.37
CA GLN A 202 -14.99 2.46 23.19
C GLN A 202 -14.78 2.76 24.68
N ALA A 203 -13.59 2.49 25.23
CA ALA A 203 -13.26 2.81 26.61
C ALA A 203 -13.31 4.33 26.86
N TRP A 204 -12.85 5.14 25.89
CA TRP A 204 -12.97 6.59 25.93
C TRP A 204 -14.42 7.08 25.91
N ASP A 205 -15.26 6.50 25.05
CA ASP A 205 -16.68 6.83 24.95
C ASP A 205 -17.45 6.45 26.22
N ILE A 206 -17.09 5.33 26.85
CA ILE A 206 -17.69 4.86 28.11
C ILE A 206 -17.23 5.72 29.28
N ALA A 207 -15.94 6.08 29.34
CA ALA A 207 -15.40 6.93 30.40
C ALA A 207 -16.02 8.33 30.37
N LEU A 208 -16.19 8.91 29.18
CA LEU A 208 -16.87 10.20 28.99
C LEU A 208 -18.35 10.13 29.41
N ARG A 209 -19.10 9.13 28.96
CA ARG A 209 -20.54 8.99 29.30
C ARG A 209 -20.79 8.65 30.76
N THR A 210 -19.88 7.90 31.39
CA THR A 210 -19.99 7.55 32.81
C THR A 210 -19.73 8.79 33.68
N TYR A 211 -18.78 9.64 33.27
CA TYR A 211 -18.51 10.91 33.91
C TYR A 211 -19.66 11.91 33.74
N GLU A 212 -20.29 11.98 32.55
CA GLU A 212 -21.48 12.81 32.31
C GLU A 212 -22.68 12.42 33.19
N ARG A 213 -22.89 11.11 33.41
CA ARG A 213 -23.95 10.61 34.32
C ARG A 213 -23.67 10.91 35.79
N GLN A 214 -22.42 10.74 36.24
CA GLN A 214 -22.05 11.01 37.63
C GLN A 214 -22.13 12.50 37.98
N GLN A 215 -22.00 13.38 36.99
CA GLN A 215 -22.09 14.84 37.13
C GLN A 215 -23.49 15.39 36.84
N GLY A 216 -24.50 14.53 36.60
CA GLY A 216 -25.91 14.93 36.43
C GLY A 216 -26.23 15.74 35.16
N LEU A 217 -25.33 15.78 34.17
CA LEU A 217 -25.47 16.57 32.95
C LEU A 217 -26.28 15.82 31.88
N THR A 218 -27.54 15.52 32.17
CA THR A 218 -28.47 15.02 31.14
C THR A 218 -29.04 16.20 30.37
N ARG A 219 -28.65 16.38 29.11
CA ARG A 219 -29.34 17.28 28.16
C ARG A 219 -30.81 16.86 28.07
N GLN A 220 -31.72 17.65 28.62
CA GLN A 220 -33.13 17.57 28.24
C GLN A 220 -33.26 18.09 26.80
N SER A 221 -33.72 17.20 25.92
CA SER A 221 -34.06 17.50 24.53
C SER A 221 -35.35 18.31 24.45
N MET A 222 -35.32 19.42 23.71
CA MET A 222 -36.41 19.88 22.85
C MET A 222 -35.81 20.54 21.61
#